data_AF-A0A950IZ76-F1
#
_entry.id   AF-A0A950IZ76-F1
#
_cell.length_a   1.000
_cell.length_b   1.000
_cell.length_c   1.000
_cell.angle_alpha   90.00
_cell.angle_beta   90.00
_cell.angle_gamma   90.00
#
_symmetry.space_group_name_H-M   'P 1'
#
loop_
_entity.id
_entity.type
_entity.pdbx_description
1 polymer ?
#
loop_
_entity_poly.entity_id
_entity_poly.type
_entity_poly.pdbx_seq_one_letter_code
_entity_poly.pdbx_strand_id
1 'polypeptide(L)'
;MPLTESSATTRQGFSALFGTDALPLSDNLQLQAKTLLGSLGRQARLELISRSIQIPPAICLYIDRHGKLQLLGRHPQAKQIRLWLHNSHYLAELFKEVELLFELQRCSEALPPLAGGSRFCIGLTSAGPVAYFETPSHHARNG
;
A
#
# COMPACT_ATOMS: atom_id res chain seq x y z
N MET A 1 24.09 -17.97 36.05
CA MET A 1 23.56 -16.60 35.93
C MET A 1 23.03 -16.42 34.50
N PRO A 2 21.87 -15.77 34.31
CA PRO A 2 21.15 -15.78 33.05
C PRO A 2 21.73 -14.76 32.05
N LEU A 3 21.70 -15.11 30.75
CA LEU A 3 21.98 -14.21 29.63
C LEU A 3 20.70 -13.43 29.34
N THR A 4 20.66 -12.16 29.73
CA THR A 4 19.56 -11.24 29.38
C THR A 4 19.73 -10.76 27.93
N GLU A 5 18.67 -10.99 27.15
CA GLU A 5 18.51 -10.56 25.77
C GLU A 5 18.58 -9.03 25.65
N SER A 6 19.53 -8.54 24.85
CA SER A 6 19.70 -7.11 24.56
C SER A 6 18.88 -6.73 23.33
N SER A 7 17.58 -6.50 23.53
CA SER A 7 16.64 -6.02 22.49
C SER A 7 16.52 -4.49 22.44
N ALA A 8 17.44 -3.75 23.08
CA ALA A 8 17.31 -2.31 23.29
C ALA A 8 17.95 -1.43 22.19
N THR A 9 18.81 -2.00 21.33
CA THR A 9 19.67 -1.19 20.45
C THR A 9 18.94 -0.55 19.26
N THR A 10 17.83 -1.12 18.78
CA THR A 10 17.12 -0.60 17.59
C THR A 10 16.34 0.69 17.87
N ARG A 11 15.87 0.92 19.11
CA ARG A 11 15.06 2.10 19.44
C ARG A 11 15.86 3.40 19.48
N GLN A 12 17.15 3.35 19.77
CA GLN A 12 18.00 4.55 19.88
C GLN A 12 18.38 5.14 18.52
N GLY A 13 18.53 4.31 17.48
CA GLY A 13 18.92 4.78 16.15
C GLY A 13 17.87 5.69 15.50
N PHE A 14 16.58 5.40 15.68
CA PHE A 14 15.50 6.20 15.09
C PHE A 14 15.23 7.50 15.86
N SER A 15 15.34 7.50 17.19
CA SER A 15 15.08 8.71 18.00
C SER A 15 16.18 9.78 17.85
N ALA A 16 17.42 9.36 17.58
CA ALA A 16 18.55 10.27 17.36
C ALA A 16 18.49 11.01 16.02
N LEU A 17 17.73 10.50 15.04
CA LEU A 17 17.68 11.07 13.67
C LEU A 17 16.63 12.16 13.49
N PHE A 18 15.57 12.21 14.32
CA PHE A 18 14.37 13.01 13.99
C PHE A 18 13.97 14.09 15.01
N GLY A 19 14.69 14.28 16.11
CA GLY A 19 14.49 15.40 17.03
C GLY A 19 13.16 15.36 17.81
N THR A 20 13.11 16.07 18.94
CA THR A 20 12.07 15.90 19.99
C THR A 20 10.84 16.82 19.88
N ASP A 21 10.77 17.73 18.91
CA ASP A 21 9.68 18.73 18.77
C ASP A 21 8.78 18.51 17.54
N ALA A 22 8.87 17.36 16.87
CA ALA A 22 7.97 16.99 15.79
C ALA A 22 6.73 16.27 16.36
N LEU A 23 5.57 16.39 15.69
CA LEU A 23 4.48 15.41 15.80
C LEU A 23 5.12 14.01 15.87
N PRO A 24 4.62 13.10 16.73
CA PRO A 24 5.25 11.79 16.86
C PRO A 24 5.35 11.18 15.45
N LEU A 25 6.50 10.63 15.09
CA LEU A 25 6.84 10.20 13.73
C LEU A 25 5.70 9.41 13.06
N SER A 26 4.97 8.61 13.84
CA SER A 26 3.75 7.91 13.44
C SER A 26 2.69 8.81 12.82
N ASP A 27 2.39 9.95 13.43
CA ASP A 27 1.34 10.89 13.00
C ASP A 27 1.74 11.59 11.70
N ASN A 28 3.02 11.93 11.55
CA ASN A 28 3.55 12.51 10.31
C ASN A 28 3.48 11.49 9.16
N LEU A 29 3.94 10.25 9.40
CA LEU A 29 3.84 9.16 8.42
C LEU A 29 2.39 8.88 8.05
N GLN A 30 1.48 8.85 9.02
CA GLN A 30 0.06 8.63 8.78
C GLN A 30 -0.54 9.76 7.93
N LEU A 31 -0.21 11.02 8.21
CA LEU A 31 -0.68 12.17 7.44
C LEU A 31 -0.15 12.14 6.00
N GLN A 32 1.14 11.84 5.83
CA GLN A 32 1.77 11.69 4.51
C GLN A 32 1.14 10.54 3.72
N ALA A 33 0.96 9.37 4.35
CA ALA A 33 0.35 8.19 3.74
C ALA A 33 -1.08 8.48 3.27
N LYS A 34 -1.90 9.13 4.11
CA LYS A 34 -3.27 9.53 3.75
C LYS A 34 -3.31 10.56 2.62
N THR A 35 -2.43 11.55 2.67
CA THR A 35 -2.32 12.58 1.62
C THR A 35 -1.97 11.94 0.28
N LEU A 36 -0.96 11.09 0.26
CA LEU A 36 -0.48 10.46 -0.96
C LEU A 36 -1.48 9.43 -1.50
N LEU A 37 -2.14 8.66 -0.63
CA LEU A 37 -3.25 7.79 -1.01
C LEU A 37 -4.39 8.57 -1.67
N GLY A 38 -4.72 9.75 -1.14
CA GLY A 38 -5.69 10.67 -1.73
C GLY A 38 -5.28 11.18 -3.11
N SER A 39 -3.99 11.55 -3.28
CA SER A 39 -3.42 11.95 -4.57
C SER A 39 -3.48 10.83 -5.61
N LEU A 40 -3.08 9.61 -5.23
CA LEU A 40 -3.18 8.42 -6.06
C LEU A 40 -4.63 8.15 -6.48
N GLY A 41 -5.57 8.17 -5.53
CA GLY A 41 -6.98 7.94 -5.82
C GLY A 41 -7.57 8.98 -6.77
N ARG A 42 -7.18 10.26 -6.63
CA ARG A 42 -7.59 11.34 -7.52
C ARG A 42 -7.03 11.14 -8.93
N GLN A 43 -5.74 10.87 -9.05
CA GLN A 43 -5.08 10.61 -10.32
C GLN A 43 -5.71 9.42 -11.04
N ALA A 44 -5.87 8.29 -10.33
CA ALA A 44 -6.50 7.10 -10.86
C ALA A 44 -7.93 7.39 -11.35
N ARG A 45 -8.71 8.16 -10.59
CA ARG A 45 -10.09 8.51 -10.97
C ARG A 45 -10.15 9.34 -12.25
N LEU A 46 -9.26 10.33 -12.42
CA LEU A 46 -9.17 11.11 -13.66
C LEU A 46 -8.84 10.19 -14.85
N GLU A 47 -7.87 9.30 -14.68
CA GLU A 47 -7.46 8.36 -15.73
C GLU A 47 -8.57 7.35 -16.07
N LEU A 48 -9.32 6.85 -15.08
CA LEU A 48 -10.46 5.96 -15.27
C LEU A 48 -11.61 6.65 -16.03
N ILE A 49 -11.97 7.88 -15.65
CA ILE A 49 -13.02 8.67 -16.31
C ILE A 49 -12.69 8.92 -17.78
N SER A 50 -11.44 9.33 -18.07
CA SER A 50 -10.99 9.56 -19.46
C SER A 50 -11.06 8.31 -20.35
N ARG A 51 -11.15 7.13 -19.74
CA ARG A 51 -11.23 5.82 -20.40
C ARG A 51 -12.64 5.21 -20.31
N SER A 52 -13.62 5.90 -19.73
CA SER A 52 -14.97 5.35 -19.49
C SER A 52 -14.97 4.05 -18.68
N ILE A 53 -14.00 3.88 -17.77
CA ILE A 53 -13.98 2.77 -16.82
C ILE A 53 -14.77 3.17 -15.58
N GLN A 54 -15.73 2.35 -15.18
CA GLN A 54 -16.65 2.64 -14.08
C GLN A 54 -16.26 1.94 -12.77
N ILE A 55 -16.62 2.57 -11.67
CA ILE A 55 -16.67 2.01 -10.31
C ILE A 55 -18.08 2.29 -9.80
N PRO A 56 -18.84 1.31 -9.27
CA PRO A 56 -18.48 -0.09 -8.96
C PRO A 56 -18.43 -1.05 -10.18
N PRO A 57 -17.82 -2.26 -10.03
CA PRO A 57 -17.19 -2.78 -8.81
C PRO A 57 -15.86 -2.09 -8.46
N ALA A 58 -15.35 -2.31 -7.24
CA ALA A 58 -14.08 -1.74 -6.84
C ALA A 58 -12.93 -2.27 -7.72
N ILE A 59 -11.95 -1.42 -7.99
CA ILE A 59 -10.74 -1.79 -8.73
C ILE A 59 -9.62 -1.96 -7.71
N CYS A 60 -9.21 -3.19 -7.45
CA CYS A 60 -8.14 -3.50 -6.50
C CYS A 60 -6.80 -3.56 -7.22
N LEU A 61 -5.84 -2.77 -6.75
CA LEU A 61 -4.50 -2.64 -7.32
C LEU A 61 -3.49 -3.31 -6.40
N TYR A 62 -2.49 -3.96 -6.99
CA TYR A 62 -1.31 -4.48 -6.29
C TYR A 62 -0.09 -4.43 -7.21
N ILE A 63 1.12 -4.49 -6.63
CA ILE A 63 2.35 -4.68 -7.40
C ILE A 63 2.68 -6.17 -7.45
N ASP A 64 2.90 -6.70 -8.65
CA ASP A 64 3.34 -8.08 -8.82
C ASP A 64 4.83 -8.28 -8.49
N ARG A 65 5.28 -9.53 -8.52
CA ARG A 65 6.68 -9.92 -8.28
C ARG A 65 7.69 -9.34 -9.28
N HIS A 66 7.23 -8.75 -10.39
CA HIS A 66 8.05 -8.11 -11.41
C HIS A 66 8.03 -6.58 -11.27
N GLY A 67 7.44 -6.04 -10.19
CA GLY A 67 7.35 -4.60 -9.96
C GLY A 67 6.28 -3.90 -10.78
N LYS A 68 5.37 -4.64 -11.46
CA LYS A 68 4.33 -4.04 -12.29
C LYS A 68 3.03 -3.86 -11.52
N LEU A 69 2.36 -2.73 -11.75
CA LEU A 69 1.04 -2.46 -11.20
C LEU A 69 -0.01 -3.30 -11.93
N GLN A 70 -0.81 -4.05 -11.16
CA GLN A 70 -1.73 -5.05 -11.67
C GLN A 70 -3.13 -4.91 -11.07
N LEU A 71 -4.12 -5.36 -11.84
CA LEU A 71 -5.49 -5.55 -11.35
C LEU A 71 -5.58 -6.87 -10.58
N LEU A 72 -5.99 -6.78 -9.31
CA LEU A 72 -6.38 -7.89 -8.46
C LEU A 72 -7.88 -8.20 -8.63
N GLY A 73 -8.21 -9.48 -8.76
CA GLY A 73 -9.59 -9.94 -8.84
C GLY A 73 -10.24 -9.79 -10.23
N ARG A 74 -11.58 -9.81 -10.24
CA ARG A 74 -12.41 -9.76 -11.46
C ARG A 74 -13.06 -8.38 -11.59
N HIS A 75 -13.13 -7.88 -12.83
CA HIS A 75 -13.84 -6.65 -13.17
C HIS A 75 -14.43 -6.80 -14.59
N PRO A 76 -15.66 -6.32 -14.88
CA PRO A 76 -16.23 -6.41 -16.23
C PRO A 76 -15.32 -5.78 -17.31
N GLN A 77 -14.66 -4.67 -16.95
CA GLN A 77 -13.71 -3.94 -17.81
C GLN A 77 -12.24 -4.34 -17.58
N ALA A 78 -11.95 -5.56 -17.09
CA ALA A 78 -10.60 -5.97 -16.69
C ALA A 78 -9.54 -5.81 -17.80
N LYS A 79 -9.88 -6.09 -19.06
CA LYS A 79 -8.94 -5.92 -20.19
C LYS A 79 -8.48 -4.47 -20.33
N GLN A 80 -9.42 -3.53 -20.24
CA GLN A 80 -9.15 -2.10 -20.38
C GLN A 80 -8.37 -1.57 -19.18
N ILE A 81 -8.70 -2.03 -17.97
CA ILE A 81 -7.96 -1.71 -16.75
C ILE A 81 -6.51 -2.22 -16.85
N ARG A 82 -6.29 -3.47 -17.25
CA ARG A 82 -4.93 -4.02 -17.39
C ARG A 82 -4.09 -3.25 -18.42
N LEU A 83 -4.70 -2.87 -19.55
CA LEU A 83 -4.02 -2.05 -20.55
C LEU A 83 -3.67 -0.67 -20.02
N TRP A 84 -4.58 -0.05 -19.25
CA TRP A 84 -4.33 1.21 -18.57
C TRP A 84 -3.15 1.09 -17.59
N LEU A 85 -3.21 0.14 -16.66
CA LEU A 85 -2.17 -0.06 -15.64
C LEU A 85 -0.80 -0.35 -16.24
N HIS A 86 -0.74 -1.10 -17.35
CA HIS A 86 0.52 -1.38 -18.05
C HIS A 86 1.25 -0.11 -18.51
N ASN A 87 0.50 0.95 -18.83
CA ASN A 87 1.05 2.19 -19.40
C ASN A 87 1.12 3.35 -18.39
N SER A 88 0.63 3.15 -17.16
CA SER A 88 0.60 4.20 -16.13
C SER A 88 1.80 4.11 -15.19
N HIS A 89 2.98 4.50 -15.69
CA HIS A 89 4.24 4.52 -14.91
C HIS A 89 4.13 5.39 -13.66
N TYR A 90 3.60 6.62 -13.81
CA TYR A 90 3.41 7.54 -12.69
C TYR A 90 2.49 6.97 -11.60
N LEU A 91 1.46 6.22 -11.98
CA LEU A 91 0.57 5.59 -11.01
C LEU A 91 1.27 4.45 -10.25
N ALA A 92 2.17 3.72 -10.92
CA ALA A 92 2.98 2.69 -10.27
C ALA A 92 3.99 3.30 -9.28
N GLU A 93 4.60 4.44 -9.61
CA GLU A 93 5.49 5.18 -8.69
C GLU A 93 4.71 5.67 -7.46
N LEU A 94 3.57 6.34 -7.66
CA LEU A 94 2.70 6.74 -6.55
C LEU A 94 2.27 5.55 -5.69
N PHE A 95 1.95 4.41 -6.30
CA PHE A 95 1.59 3.21 -5.55
C PHE A 95 2.73 2.77 -4.65
N LYS A 96 3.97 2.76 -5.16
CA LYS A 96 5.16 2.34 -4.40
C LYS A 96 5.49 3.27 -3.26
N GLU A 97 5.34 4.58 -3.45
CA GLU A 97 5.52 5.54 -2.37
C GLU A 97 4.46 5.38 -1.27
N VAL A 98 3.19 5.14 -1.66
CA VAL A 98 2.12 4.85 -0.70
C VAL A 98 2.42 3.55 0.06
N GLU A 99 2.81 2.48 -0.64
CA GLU A 99 3.22 1.19 -0.04
C GLU A 99 4.30 1.40 1.02
N LEU A 100 5.36 2.12 0.67
CA LEU A 100 6.47 2.41 1.58
C LEU A 100 6.01 3.17 2.83
N LEU A 101 5.17 4.21 2.68
CA LEU A 101 4.69 4.99 3.82
C LEU A 101 3.82 4.14 4.77
N PHE A 102 2.97 3.26 4.23
CA PHE A 102 2.18 2.33 5.05
C PHE A 102 3.05 1.29 5.74
N GLU A 103 4.11 0.79 5.09
CA GLU A 103 5.08 -0.11 5.73
C GLU A 103 5.85 0.59 6.86
N LEU A 104 6.34 1.80 6.63
CA LEU A 104 7.02 2.61 7.65
C LEU A 104 6.11 2.93 8.83
N GLN A 105 4.84 3.28 8.58
CA GLN A 105 3.85 3.50 9.63
C GLN A 105 3.67 2.25 10.49
N ARG A 106 3.53 1.06 9.88
CA ARG A 106 3.44 -0.21 10.63
C ARG A 106 4.66 -0.47 11.50
N CYS A 107 5.86 -0.21 10.97
CA CYS A 107 7.11 -0.34 11.71
C CYS A 107 7.18 0.64 12.90
N SER A 108 6.73 1.89 12.70
CA SER A 108 6.68 2.91 13.75
C SER A 108 5.69 2.54 14.87
N GLU A 109 4.60 1.87 14.54
CA GLU A 109 3.59 1.38 15.50
C GLU A 109 4.00 0.05 16.18
N ALA A 110 5.20 -0.47 15.88
CA ALA A 110 5.70 -1.76 16.37
C ALA A 110 4.72 -2.92 16.14
N LEU A 111 3.98 -2.87 15.02
CA LEU A 111 3.05 -3.94 14.65
C LEU A 111 3.82 -5.22 14.31
N PRO A 112 3.20 -6.41 14.53
CA PRO A 112 3.80 -7.67 14.13
C PRO A 112 4.17 -7.69 12.65
N PRO A 113 5.25 -8.41 12.28
CA PRO A 113 5.60 -8.64 10.89
C PRO A 113 4.40 -9.21 10.12
N LEU A 114 4.25 -8.77 8.87
CA LEU A 114 3.26 -9.34 7.98
C LEU A 114 3.56 -10.83 7.74
N ALA A 115 2.53 -11.64 7.60
CA ALA A 115 2.71 -13.05 7.26
C ALA A 115 3.42 -13.16 5.90
N GLY A 116 4.22 -14.22 5.73
CA GLY A 116 4.93 -14.47 4.47
C GLY A 116 3.99 -14.43 3.27
N GLY A 117 4.35 -13.63 2.26
CA GLY A 117 3.56 -13.47 1.03
C GLY A 117 2.40 -12.48 1.13
N SER A 118 2.23 -11.78 2.26
CA SER A 118 1.33 -10.62 2.33
C SER A 118 1.71 -9.61 1.27
N ARG A 119 0.71 -8.97 0.66
CA ARG A 119 0.91 -7.93 -0.34
C ARG A 119 0.18 -6.66 0.07
N PHE A 120 0.75 -5.52 -0.28
CA PHE A 120 0.06 -4.26 -0.18
C PHE A 120 -0.92 -4.09 -1.35
N CYS A 121 -2.12 -3.60 -1.05
CA CYS A 121 -3.19 -3.40 -2.00
C CYS A 121 -3.82 -2.02 -1.83
N ILE A 122 -4.30 -1.46 -2.93
CA ILE A 122 -5.16 -0.26 -2.92
C ILE A 122 -6.46 -0.57 -3.65
N GLY A 123 -7.58 -0.52 -2.94
CA GLY A 123 -8.92 -0.59 -3.51
C GLY A 123 -9.42 0.79 -3.92
N LEU A 124 -9.69 1.00 -5.21
CA LEU A 124 -10.39 2.18 -5.70
C LEU A 124 -11.90 1.93 -5.63
N THR A 125 -12.58 2.65 -4.74
CA THR A 125 -14.02 2.51 -4.51
C THR A 125 -14.77 3.79 -4.91
N SER A 126 -16.10 3.74 -4.93
CA SER A 126 -16.95 4.92 -5.12
C SER A 126 -16.75 5.96 -4.01
N ALA A 127 -16.40 5.53 -2.79
CA ALA A 127 -16.16 6.40 -1.64
C ALA A 127 -14.72 6.94 -1.55
N GLY A 128 -13.79 6.40 -2.35
CA GLY A 128 -12.39 6.81 -2.33
C GLY A 128 -11.41 5.63 -2.36
N PRO A 129 -10.10 5.92 -2.37
CA PRO A 129 -9.06 4.91 -2.29
C PRO A 129 -8.94 4.35 -0.86
N VAL A 130 -8.73 3.04 -0.75
CA VAL A 130 -8.54 2.33 0.52
C VAL A 130 -7.28 1.49 0.43
N ALA A 131 -6.30 1.73 1.30
CA ALA A 131 -5.09 0.93 1.40
C ALA A 131 -5.28 -0.20 2.42
N TYR A 132 -4.78 -1.39 2.10
CA TYR A 132 -4.84 -2.55 2.99
C TYR A 132 -3.73 -3.56 2.66
N PHE A 133 -3.40 -4.42 3.61
CA PHE A 133 -2.54 -5.57 3.38
C PHE A 133 -3.40 -6.82 3.25
N GLU A 134 -3.20 -7.58 2.18
CA GLU A 134 -3.88 -8.85 1.95
C GLU A 134 -2.91 -10.00 2.19
N THR A 135 -3.25 -10.87 3.14
CA THR A 135 -2.57 -12.16 3.31
C THR A 135 -3.07 -13.14 2.26
N PRO A 136 -2.18 -13.89 1.59
CA PRO A 136 -2.59 -14.91 0.64
C PRO A 136 -3.42 -15.95 1.39
N SER A 137 -4.70 -16.05 1.04
CA SER A 137 -5.58 -17.06 1.63
C SER A 137 -5.06 -18.43 1.24
N HIS A 138 -4.87 -19.33 2.20
CA HIS A 138 -4.35 -20.70 1.97
C HIS A 138 -5.35 -21.62 1.23
N HIS A 139 -6.38 -21.05 0.58
CA HIS A 139 -7.46 -21.76 -0.11
C HIS A 139 -7.36 -21.57 -1.62
N ALA A 140 -6.58 -22.44 -2.27
CA ALA A 140 -6.80 -22.98 -3.62
C ALA A 140 -5.62 -23.89 -4.02
N ARG A 141 -5.36 -24.93 -3.24
CA ARG A 141 -4.79 -26.18 -3.76
C ARG A 141 -5.84 -27.25 -3.47
N ASN A 142 -6.80 -27.40 -4.37
CA ASN A 142 -7.61 -28.60 -4.57
C ASN A 142 -8.51 -28.36 -5.78
N GLY A 143 -8.30 -29.13 -6.85
CA GLY A 143 -9.20 -29.27 -8.00
C GLY A 143 -8.87 -28.40 -9.18
#